data_AF-A0A2E5EUW6-F1
#
_entry.id   AF-A0A2E5EUW6-F1
#
_cell.length_a   1.000
_cell.length_b   1.000
_cell.length_c   1.000
_cell.angle_alpha   90.00
_cell.angle_beta   90.00
_cell.angle_gamma   90.00
#
_symmetry.space_group_name_H-M   'P 1'
#
loop_
_entity.id
_entity.type
_entity.pdbx_description
1 polymer ?
#
loop_
_entity_poly.entity_id
_entity_poly.type
_entity_poly.pdbx_seq_one_letter_code
_entity_poly.pdbx_strand_id
1 'polypeptide(L)'
;MKFQDHPFLVIILIALLSSPFATPSAAVSLDEYIKDIYPTHPKVKAIQLDQFIQEHEVLKAQSAGEWELQLQPNARYTEPISMNAFTASKQQNLGLNLSLNRRFLDSGRHLSILANSTQLNQSFPANNLGFEMGKGIHYQQDVKLQLTQPLFRNERCVSELPLLLAKERQRWVQLQSKTQLTGLLLEVIQHYLDWVLYSEQVKLSERRLEIAQTQRRAIQERLNDHLVEKVDLIRSEDTLRLLIQQHYQYESLLDSKRHFINTYVNEQLSESDIPSYDLESLPLPLSPDQIELTNLPSVAQQALVLKQVDHQRKATETRLRPQVDMQIGAGLSGADSEWSDSFGISAPELSVQWVYHRQAKQASTLAEMGILTAKHSQAQAQMDSQAQDALAILNSLYVQFDWLSKLITLQRAQISASQNTVQEEKTRYFQGRTPLTNLIQAQDSEQQAKLNLLLSQIQYHRLYNQYQAASHTLALPGGS
;
A
#
# COMPACT_ATOMS: atom_id res chain seq x y z
N MET A 1 -24.33 1.93 79.05
CA MET A 1 -23.66 3.11 79.67
C MET A 1 -22.21 2.75 79.87
N LYS A 2 -21.30 3.64 79.44
CA LYS A 2 -19.84 3.53 79.25
C LYS A 2 -19.39 3.15 77.83
N PHE A 3 -18.53 4.04 77.34
CA PHE A 3 -17.87 4.19 76.06
C PHE A 3 -16.83 3.09 75.81
N GLN A 4 -16.60 2.79 74.53
CA GLN A 4 -15.31 2.32 74.06
C GLN A 4 -14.97 3.00 72.72
N ASP A 5 -13.75 3.50 72.68
CA ASP A 5 -13.11 4.35 71.68
C ASP A 5 -12.94 3.65 70.32
N HIS A 6 -13.00 4.40 69.21
CA HIS A 6 -12.03 4.29 68.11
C HIS A 6 -12.03 5.57 67.24
N PRO A 7 -10.87 6.00 66.73
CA PRO A 7 -10.64 7.35 66.22
C PRO A 7 -11.03 7.50 64.73
N PHE A 8 -12.07 8.28 64.46
CA PHE A 8 -12.36 8.82 63.12
C PHE A 8 -11.83 10.26 63.02
N LEU A 9 -10.53 10.40 62.75
CA LEU A 9 -9.95 11.66 62.31
C LEU A 9 -8.53 11.38 61.84
N VAL A 10 -8.31 11.35 60.51
CA VAL A 10 -7.06 11.72 59.81
C VAL A 10 -7.10 11.39 58.30
N ILE A 11 -8.04 10.59 57.77
CA ILE A 11 -8.02 10.23 56.32
C ILE A 11 -9.19 10.87 55.56
N ILE A 12 -9.39 12.19 55.67
CA ILE A 12 -10.19 12.98 54.72
C ILE A 12 -9.55 14.37 54.61
N LEU A 13 -8.30 14.45 54.15
CA LEU A 13 -7.69 15.71 53.71
C LEU A 13 -6.46 15.53 52.79
N ILE A 14 -6.44 14.51 51.92
CA ILE A 14 -5.39 14.36 50.87
C ILE A 14 -6.02 14.05 49.49
N ALA A 15 -7.30 14.36 49.29
CA ALA A 15 -8.00 14.12 48.01
C ALA A 15 -8.38 15.42 47.24
N LEU A 16 -7.82 16.57 47.62
CA LEU A 16 -8.19 17.88 47.06
C LEU A 16 -6.98 18.73 46.60
N LEU A 17 -5.85 18.08 46.32
CA LEU A 17 -4.63 18.71 45.79
C LEU A 17 -4.07 18.01 44.54
N SER A 18 -4.92 17.31 43.77
CA SER A 18 -4.63 17.08 42.36
C SER A 18 -5.24 18.22 41.55
N SER A 19 -4.65 19.41 41.67
CA SER A 19 -4.68 20.34 40.55
C SER A 19 -4.21 19.57 39.31
N PRO A 20 -4.80 19.80 38.12
CA PRO A 20 -4.15 19.36 36.90
C PRO A 20 -2.82 20.10 36.89
N PHE A 21 -1.74 19.39 37.25
CA PHE A 21 -0.41 19.83 36.90
C PHE A 21 -0.47 19.99 35.39
N ALA A 22 -0.40 21.25 34.94
CA ALA A 22 -0.11 21.57 33.56
C ALA A 22 1.07 20.69 33.18
N THR A 23 0.81 19.70 32.32
CA THR A 23 1.86 18.92 31.70
C THR A 23 2.81 19.94 31.10
N PRO A 24 4.11 19.91 31.47
CA PRO A 24 5.07 20.83 30.89
C PRO A 24 4.94 20.73 29.38
N SER A 25 4.90 21.88 28.69
CA SER A 25 4.86 21.97 27.22
C SER A 25 5.90 21.00 26.66
N ALA A 26 5.43 19.86 26.14
CA ALA A 26 6.30 18.85 25.57
C ALA A 26 6.55 19.31 24.14
N ALA A 27 7.80 19.64 23.84
CA ALA A 27 8.18 20.00 22.49
C ALA A 27 8.12 18.72 21.64
N VAL A 28 7.18 18.63 20.70
CA VAL A 28 6.95 17.41 19.92
C VAL A 28 7.86 17.41 18.71
N SER A 29 8.81 16.48 18.65
CA SER A 29 9.71 16.33 17.50
C SER A 29 9.02 15.65 16.31
N LEU A 30 9.59 15.80 15.11
CA LEU A 30 9.08 15.11 13.92
C LEU A 30 9.12 13.58 14.07
N ASP A 31 10.16 13.04 14.69
CA ASP A 31 10.33 11.59 14.86
C ASP A 31 9.29 11.01 15.83
N GLU A 32 9.02 11.70 16.93
CA GLU A 32 7.95 11.34 17.88
C GLU A 32 6.59 11.38 17.17
N TYR A 33 6.30 12.47 16.45
CA TYR A 33 5.08 12.64 15.68
C TYR A 33 4.86 11.48 14.68
N ILE A 34 5.88 11.13 13.90
CA ILE A 34 5.80 10.00 12.95
C ILE A 34 5.59 8.68 13.69
N LYS A 35 6.30 8.46 14.80
CA LYS A 35 6.25 7.20 15.56
C LYS A 35 4.86 6.92 16.13
N ASP A 36 4.14 7.95 16.55
CA ASP A 36 2.81 7.80 17.13
C ASP A 36 1.73 7.62 16.05
N ILE A 37 1.89 8.27 14.89
CA ILE A 37 0.95 8.22 13.77
C ILE A 37 1.06 6.94 12.95
N TYR A 38 2.29 6.56 12.61
CA TYR A 38 2.53 5.52 11.63
C TYR A 38 1.87 4.17 11.97
N PRO A 39 1.94 3.63 13.21
CA PRO A 39 1.33 2.35 13.53
C PRO A 39 -0.20 2.41 13.65
N THR A 40 -0.78 3.57 13.94
CA THR A 40 -2.21 3.75 14.20
C THR A 40 -3.00 4.10 12.95
N HIS A 41 -2.34 4.65 11.92
CA HIS A 41 -3.02 5.18 10.75
C HIS A 41 -3.75 4.10 9.90
N PRO A 42 -5.05 4.25 9.58
CA PRO A 42 -5.84 3.24 8.85
C PRO A 42 -5.27 2.82 7.49
N LYS A 43 -4.64 3.75 6.74
CA LYS A 43 -3.98 3.42 5.46
C LYS A 43 -2.85 2.40 5.64
N VAL A 44 -2.11 2.42 6.75
CA VAL A 44 -1.02 1.43 7.00
C VAL A 44 -1.60 0.03 7.13
N LYS A 45 -2.68 -0.11 7.90
CA LYS A 45 -3.41 -1.38 8.03
C LYS A 45 -3.97 -1.87 6.69
N ALA A 46 -4.53 -0.97 5.88
CA ALA A 46 -5.02 -1.32 4.54
C ALA A 46 -3.88 -1.86 3.64
N ILE A 47 -2.72 -1.19 3.64
CA ILE A 47 -1.54 -1.62 2.88
C ILE A 47 -1.02 -2.99 3.35
N GLN A 48 -1.00 -3.24 4.66
CA GLN A 48 -0.62 -4.55 5.22
C GLN A 48 -1.60 -5.66 4.82
N LEU A 49 -2.91 -5.37 4.79
CA LEU A 49 -3.92 -6.31 4.35
C LEU A 49 -3.79 -6.63 2.85
N ASP A 50 -3.45 -5.66 2.01
CA ASP A 50 -3.20 -5.90 0.59
C ASP A 50 -2.02 -6.86 0.36
N GLN A 51 -0.94 -6.72 1.15
CA GLN A 51 0.19 -7.66 1.13
C GLN A 51 -0.25 -9.07 1.57
N PHE A 52 -1.00 -9.16 2.67
CA PHE A 52 -1.54 -10.41 3.18
C PHE A 52 -2.44 -11.11 2.16
N ILE A 53 -3.30 -10.37 1.45
CA ILE A 53 -4.15 -10.90 0.37
C ILE A 53 -3.28 -11.48 -0.75
N GLN A 54 -2.24 -10.77 -1.20
CA GLN A 54 -1.38 -11.28 -2.27
C GLN A 54 -0.54 -12.50 -1.85
N GLU A 55 -0.11 -12.56 -0.60
CA GLU A 55 0.52 -13.77 -0.04
C GLU A 55 -0.42 -14.98 -0.12
N HIS A 56 -1.70 -14.79 0.20
CA HIS A 56 -2.70 -15.86 0.12
C HIS A 56 -3.10 -16.21 -1.32
N GLU A 57 -3.06 -15.25 -2.26
CA GLU A 57 -3.22 -15.56 -3.69
C GLU A 57 -2.05 -16.40 -4.23
N VAL A 58 -0.83 -16.21 -3.72
CA VAL A 58 0.30 -17.11 -4.02
C VAL A 58 0.06 -18.50 -3.46
N LEU A 59 -0.40 -18.64 -2.21
CA LEU A 59 -0.75 -19.95 -1.63
C LEU A 59 -1.85 -20.65 -2.41
N LYS A 60 -2.89 -19.92 -2.82
CA LYS A 60 -3.96 -20.42 -3.69
C LYS A 60 -3.46 -20.84 -5.07
N ALA A 61 -2.46 -20.16 -5.64
CA ALA A 61 -1.85 -20.60 -6.88
C ALA A 61 -0.97 -21.85 -6.69
N GLN A 62 -0.36 -22.03 -5.51
CA GLN A 62 0.41 -23.22 -5.15
C GLN A 62 -0.48 -24.44 -4.94
N SER A 63 -1.70 -24.27 -4.41
CA SER A 63 -2.62 -25.39 -4.17
C SER A 63 -3.04 -26.13 -5.44
N ALA A 64 -2.89 -25.53 -6.62
CA ALA A 64 -3.06 -26.21 -7.90
C ALA A 64 -2.12 -27.44 -8.10
N GLY A 65 -1.07 -27.57 -7.28
CA GLY A 65 -0.18 -28.73 -7.26
C GLY A 65 -0.38 -29.70 -6.07
N GLU A 66 -1.36 -29.44 -5.22
CA GLU A 66 -1.71 -30.30 -4.08
C GLU A 66 -2.56 -31.50 -4.51
N TRP A 67 -2.84 -32.38 -3.55
CA TRP A 67 -3.73 -33.53 -3.77
C TRP A 67 -5.19 -33.06 -3.75
N GLU A 68 -5.92 -33.35 -4.81
CA GLU A 68 -7.36 -33.13 -4.93
C GLU A 68 -8.08 -34.46 -4.71
N LEU A 69 -8.90 -34.53 -3.66
CA LEU A 69 -9.79 -35.65 -3.39
C LEU A 69 -11.17 -35.32 -3.97
N GLN A 70 -11.62 -36.08 -4.96
CA GLN A 70 -12.94 -35.95 -5.55
C GLN A 70 -13.77 -37.19 -5.24
N LEU A 71 -14.93 -36.97 -4.62
CA LEU A 71 -15.96 -37.99 -4.39
C LEU A 71 -17.14 -37.70 -5.31
N GLN A 72 -17.44 -38.61 -6.23
CA GLN A 72 -18.52 -38.47 -7.19
C GLN A 72 -19.47 -39.66 -7.11
N PRO A 73 -20.47 -39.62 -6.21
CA PRO A 73 -21.58 -40.56 -6.27
C PRO A 73 -22.38 -40.29 -7.54
N ASN A 74 -22.81 -41.34 -8.23
CA ASN A 74 -23.67 -41.23 -9.39
C ASN A 74 -24.83 -42.24 -9.30
N ALA A 75 -25.97 -41.84 -9.83
CA ALA A 75 -27.13 -42.69 -10.01
C ALA A 75 -27.70 -42.40 -11.40
N ARG A 76 -27.89 -43.43 -12.20
CA ARG A 76 -28.38 -43.32 -13.57
C ARG A 76 -29.45 -44.36 -13.81
N TYR A 77 -30.60 -43.92 -14.32
CA TYR A 77 -31.64 -44.79 -14.85
C TYR A 77 -31.75 -44.56 -16.36
N THR A 78 -31.74 -45.64 -17.13
CA THR A 78 -31.92 -45.57 -18.58
C THR A 78 -32.84 -46.68 -19.05
N GLU A 79 -33.81 -46.32 -19.88
CA GLU A 79 -34.65 -47.24 -20.65
C GLU A 79 -34.25 -47.11 -22.12
N PRO A 80 -33.19 -47.80 -22.56
CA PRO A 80 -32.76 -47.72 -23.94
C PRO A 80 -33.79 -48.41 -24.86
N ILE A 81 -33.91 -47.91 -26.09
CA ILE A 81 -34.75 -48.54 -27.11
C ILE A 81 -34.18 -49.93 -27.39
N SER A 82 -34.92 -50.97 -27.01
CA SER A 82 -34.47 -52.35 -27.17
C SER A 82 -34.50 -52.74 -28.65
N MET A 83 -33.34 -52.82 -29.29
CA MET A 83 -33.23 -53.15 -30.72
C MET A 83 -33.11 -54.66 -30.97
N ASN A 84 -32.74 -55.44 -29.94
CA ASN A 84 -32.66 -56.89 -30.02
C ASN A 84 -32.79 -57.53 -28.62
N ALA A 85 -32.82 -58.86 -28.57
CA ALA A 85 -32.91 -59.61 -27.32
C ALA A 85 -31.69 -59.42 -26.40
N PHE A 86 -30.55 -58.92 -26.91
CA PHE A 86 -29.29 -58.74 -26.17
C PHE A 86 -29.15 -57.34 -25.53
N THR A 87 -30.02 -56.41 -25.88
CA THR A 87 -30.06 -55.08 -25.25
C THR A 87 -30.94 -55.10 -24.01
N ALA A 88 -30.41 -54.66 -22.87
CA ALA A 88 -31.18 -54.50 -21.64
C ALA A 88 -32.35 -53.52 -21.88
N SER A 89 -33.56 -53.87 -21.44
CA SER A 89 -34.75 -53.02 -21.53
C SER A 89 -34.79 -51.93 -20.47
N LYS A 90 -34.12 -52.16 -19.33
CA LYS A 90 -33.93 -51.19 -18.25
C LYS A 90 -32.55 -51.36 -17.65
N GLN A 91 -31.90 -50.26 -17.33
CA GLN A 91 -30.63 -50.24 -16.62
C GLN A 91 -30.67 -49.20 -15.50
N GLN A 92 -30.30 -49.64 -14.30
CA GLN A 92 -30.06 -48.82 -13.12
C GLN A 92 -28.58 -48.96 -12.76
N ASN A 93 -27.86 -47.85 -12.74
CA ASN A 93 -26.47 -47.80 -12.31
C ASN A 93 -26.39 -46.91 -11.07
N LEU A 94 -25.88 -47.47 -9.97
CA LEU A 94 -25.51 -46.73 -8.77
C LEU A 94 -24.01 -46.88 -8.61
N GLY A 95 -23.28 -45.79 -8.56
CA GLY A 95 -21.84 -45.84 -8.43
C GLY A 95 -21.26 -44.76 -7.53
N LEU A 96 -20.01 -45.00 -7.15
CA LEU A 96 -19.20 -44.11 -6.36
C LEU A 96 -17.81 -44.08 -6.99
N ASN A 97 -17.42 -42.93 -7.51
CA ASN A 97 -16.06 -42.72 -8.00
C ASN A 97 -15.30 -41.88 -6.97
N LEU A 98 -14.22 -42.43 -6.43
CA LEU A 98 -13.25 -41.73 -5.60
C LEU A 98 -12.02 -41.48 -6.46
N SER A 99 -11.56 -40.23 -6.56
CA SER A 99 -10.28 -39.95 -7.21
C SER A 99 -9.39 -39.07 -6.34
N LEU A 100 -8.10 -39.39 -6.34
CA LEU A 100 -7.04 -38.63 -5.70
C LEU A 100 -6.07 -38.19 -6.79
N ASN A 101 -6.07 -36.90 -7.09
CA ASN A 101 -5.35 -36.34 -8.23
C ASN A 101 -4.25 -35.40 -7.74
N ARG A 102 -3.07 -35.43 -8.36
CA ARG A 102 -1.99 -34.48 -8.08
C ARG A 102 -1.35 -34.02 -9.37
N ARG A 103 -1.17 -32.71 -9.51
CA ARG A 103 -0.44 -32.10 -10.62
C ARG A 103 0.93 -31.61 -10.15
N PHE A 104 1.97 -31.95 -10.87
CA PHE A 104 3.32 -31.45 -10.60
C PHE A 104 3.56 -30.21 -11.46
N LEU A 105 3.59 -29.03 -10.83
CA LEU A 105 3.70 -27.73 -11.53
C LEU A 105 5.03 -27.59 -12.30
N ASP A 106 6.11 -28.18 -11.77
CA ASP A 106 7.49 -28.15 -12.28
C ASP A 106 7.72 -28.95 -13.58
N SER A 107 6.77 -29.77 -13.97
CA SER A 107 6.94 -30.76 -15.04
C SER A 107 5.66 -30.96 -15.84
N GLY A 108 4.53 -30.41 -15.37
CA GLY A 108 3.22 -30.62 -15.97
C GLY A 108 2.67 -32.03 -15.81
N ARG A 109 3.38 -32.92 -15.09
CA ARG A 109 2.95 -34.30 -14.83
C ARG A 109 1.64 -34.31 -14.05
N HIS A 110 0.82 -35.32 -14.29
CA HIS A 110 -0.41 -35.55 -13.55
C HIS A 110 -0.48 -37.01 -13.09
N LEU A 111 -0.67 -37.22 -11.80
CA LEU A 111 -0.87 -38.52 -11.17
C LEU A 111 -2.31 -38.58 -10.69
N SER A 112 -3.06 -39.60 -11.11
CA SER A 112 -4.42 -39.87 -10.64
C SER A 112 -4.50 -41.29 -10.08
N ILE A 113 -5.12 -41.39 -8.91
CA ILE A 113 -5.51 -42.67 -8.30
C ILE A 113 -7.03 -42.66 -8.29
N LEU A 114 -7.65 -43.60 -8.99
CA LEU A 114 -9.09 -43.73 -9.10
C LEU A 114 -9.52 -45.03 -8.41
N ALA A 115 -10.57 -44.98 -7.62
CA ALA A 115 -11.26 -46.12 -7.07
C ALA A 115 -12.74 -45.99 -7.40
N ASN A 116 -13.27 -46.91 -8.20
CA ASN A 116 -14.66 -46.89 -8.61
C ASN A 116 -15.38 -48.12 -8.04
N SER A 117 -16.57 -47.89 -7.50
CA SER A 117 -17.51 -48.92 -7.07
C SER A 117 -18.80 -48.70 -7.83
N THR A 118 -19.24 -49.66 -8.62
CA THR A 118 -20.49 -49.56 -9.38
C THR A 118 -21.37 -50.78 -9.16
N GLN A 119 -22.66 -50.52 -9.02
CA GLN A 119 -23.72 -51.51 -9.00
C GLN A 119 -24.59 -51.27 -10.23
N LEU A 120 -24.70 -52.29 -11.06
CA LEU A 120 -25.46 -52.26 -12.29
C LEU A 120 -26.57 -53.30 -12.21
N ASN A 121 -27.81 -52.82 -12.23
CA ASN A 121 -29.01 -53.64 -12.30
C ASN A 121 -29.64 -53.51 -13.68
N GLN A 122 -29.79 -54.62 -14.39
CA GLN A 122 -30.22 -54.72 -15.77
C GLN A 122 -31.34 -55.73 -15.91
N SER A 123 -32.39 -55.36 -16.65
CA SER A 123 -33.41 -56.31 -17.08
C SER A 123 -33.31 -56.51 -18.58
N PHE A 124 -33.37 -57.76 -19.04
CA PHE A 124 -33.39 -58.08 -20.46
C PHE A 124 -34.80 -58.47 -20.93
N PRO A 125 -35.18 -58.18 -22.18
CA PRO A 125 -36.42 -58.67 -22.76
C PRO A 125 -36.41 -60.21 -22.84
N ALA A 126 -37.59 -60.83 -22.80
CA ALA A 126 -37.73 -62.28 -22.80
C ALA A 126 -37.04 -62.91 -24.03
N ASN A 127 -36.08 -63.81 -23.78
CA ASN A 127 -35.34 -64.49 -24.82
C ASN A 127 -35.97 -65.86 -25.13
N ASN A 128 -36.58 -65.99 -26.32
CA ASN A 128 -37.18 -67.24 -26.77
C ASN A 128 -36.14 -68.26 -27.31
N LEU A 129 -34.84 -67.91 -27.33
CA LEU A 129 -33.76 -68.71 -27.90
C LEU A 129 -33.00 -69.56 -26.86
N GLY A 130 -33.37 -69.51 -25.58
CA GLY A 130 -32.82 -70.38 -24.53
C GLY A 130 -31.39 -70.08 -24.06
N PHE A 131 -30.82 -68.92 -24.41
CA PHE A 131 -29.52 -68.51 -23.88
C PHE A 131 -29.67 -67.89 -22.48
N GLU A 132 -28.81 -68.29 -21.53
CA GLU A 132 -28.66 -67.60 -20.26
C GLU A 132 -28.11 -66.19 -20.50
N MET A 133 -28.95 -65.20 -20.25
CA MET A 133 -28.56 -63.80 -20.22
C MET A 133 -27.90 -63.55 -18.86
N GLY A 134 -26.80 -62.80 -18.83
CA GLY A 134 -26.06 -62.50 -17.59
C GLY A 134 -26.96 -62.05 -16.44
N LYS A 135 -26.51 -62.25 -15.19
CA LYS A 135 -27.29 -61.97 -13.98
C LYS A 135 -27.85 -60.53 -13.99
N GLY A 136 -29.04 -60.35 -13.41
CA GLY A 136 -29.69 -59.03 -13.42
C GLY A 136 -28.95 -57.98 -12.60
N ILE A 137 -28.21 -58.37 -11.55
CA ILE A 137 -27.44 -57.44 -10.71
C ILE A 137 -25.96 -57.81 -10.78
N HIS A 138 -25.12 -56.79 -10.97
CA HIS A 138 -23.67 -56.90 -11.02
C HIS A 138 -23.01 -55.78 -10.20
N TYR A 139 -21.96 -56.12 -9.48
CA TYR A 139 -21.08 -55.20 -8.77
C TYR A 139 -19.71 -55.23 -9.42
N GLN A 140 -19.14 -54.06 -9.65
CA GLN A 140 -17.79 -53.90 -10.19
C GLN A 140 -17.01 -52.92 -9.33
N GLN A 141 -15.83 -53.36 -8.92
CA GLN A 141 -14.84 -52.57 -8.19
C GLN A 141 -13.59 -52.44 -9.05
N ASP A 142 -13.04 -51.23 -9.16
CA ASP A 142 -11.76 -51.03 -9.81
C ASP A 142 -10.91 -50.00 -9.08
N VAL A 143 -9.60 -50.26 -9.02
CA VAL A 143 -8.60 -49.32 -8.53
C VAL A 143 -7.58 -49.12 -9.64
N LYS A 144 -7.36 -47.88 -10.06
CA LYS A 144 -6.48 -47.51 -11.17
C LYS A 144 -5.51 -46.42 -10.75
N LEU A 145 -4.25 -46.59 -11.07
CA LEU A 145 -3.20 -45.58 -10.98
C LEU A 145 -2.83 -45.16 -12.40
N GLN A 146 -2.90 -43.87 -12.69
CA GLN A 146 -2.57 -43.32 -13.99
C GLN A 146 -1.59 -42.15 -13.85
N LEU A 147 -0.47 -42.22 -14.58
CA LEU A 147 0.52 -41.18 -14.70
C LEU A 147 0.50 -40.62 -16.12
N THR A 148 0.20 -39.33 -16.25
CA THR A 148 0.29 -38.59 -17.51
C THR A 148 1.53 -37.70 -17.48
N GLN A 149 2.46 -37.95 -18.41
CA GLN A 149 3.70 -37.21 -18.61
C GLN A 149 3.62 -36.43 -19.94
N PRO A 150 3.53 -35.09 -19.91
CA PRO A 150 3.70 -34.30 -21.12
C PRO A 150 5.18 -34.33 -21.57
N LEU A 151 5.42 -34.43 -22.89
CA LEU A 151 6.78 -34.55 -23.46
C LEU A 151 7.27 -33.32 -24.21
N PHE A 152 6.39 -32.58 -24.87
CA PHE A 152 6.77 -31.41 -25.71
C PHE A 152 6.08 -30.13 -25.26
N ARG A 153 4.74 -30.15 -25.22
CA ARG A 153 3.92 -29.06 -24.68
C ARG A 153 3.89 -29.22 -23.16
N ASN A 154 3.99 -28.13 -22.40
CA ASN A 154 3.83 -28.11 -20.94
C ASN A 154 5.08 -28.50 -20.09
N GLU A 155 6.28 -28.53 -20.66
CA GLU A 155 7.51 -28.52 -19.86
C GLU A 155 7.59 -27.18 -19.09
N ARG A 156 7.22 -27.18 -17.80
CA ARG A 156 7.28 -26.07 -16.83
C ARG A 156 6.38 -24.87 -17.13
N CYS A 157 6.54 -24.23 -18.28
CA CYS A 157 6.08 -22.87 -18.54
C CYS A 157 4.56 -22.68 -18.48
N VAL A 158 3.76 -23.69 -18.84
CA VAL A 158 2.28 -23.53 -18.89
C VAL A 158 1.63 -23.93 -17.57
N SER A 159 2.14 -24.96 -16.88
CA SER A 159 1.62 -25.42 -15.59
C SER A 159 2.02 -24.50 -14.44
N GLU A 160 3.24 -23.96 -14.48
CA GLU A 160 3.74 -23.05 -13.44
C GLU A 160 3.25 -21.61 -13.65
N LEU A 161 2.71 -21.26 -14.82
CA LEU A 161 2.33 -19.89 -15.18
C LEU A 161 1.48 -19.19 -14.10
N PRO A 162 0.38 -19.79 -13.57
CA PRO A 162 -0.43 -19.12 -12.55
C PRO A 162 0.38 -18.78 -11.29
N LEU A 163 1.26 -19.69 -10.87
CA LEU A 163 2.14 -19.50 -9.72
C LEU A 163 3.19 -18.41 -9.97
N LEU A 164 3.81 -18.41 -11.15
CA LEU A 164 4.77 -17.37 -11.53
C LEU A 164 4.11 -15.99 -11.57
N LEU A 165 2.93 -15.88 -12.19
CA LEU A 165 2.18 -14.63 -12.25
C LEU A 165 1.76 -14.15 -10.85
N ALA A 166 1.32 -15.05 -9.97
CA ALA A 166 1.00 -14.72 -8.59
C ALA A 166 2.22 -14.21 -7.81
N LYS A 167 3.39 -14.86 -7.97
CA LYS A 167 4.65 -14.42 -7.34
C LYS A 167 5.11 -13.05 -7.85
N GLU A 168 5.08 -12.82 -9.16
CA GLU A 168 5.44 -11.49 -9.70
C GLU A 168 4.42 -10.41 -9.26
N ARG A 169 3.14 -10.76 -9.14
CA ARG A 169 2.11 -9.86 -8.61
C ARG A 169 2.34 -9.53 -7.13
N GLN A 170 2.71 -10.51 -6.32
CA GLN A 170 3.08 -10.31 -4.91
C GLN A 170 4.26 -9.33 -4.79
N ARG A 171 5.32 -9.53 -5.58
CA ARG A 171 6.47 -8.59 -5.62
C ARG A 171 6.05 -7.19 -6.06
N TRP A 172 5.15 -7.10 -7.04
CA TRP A 172 4.64 -5.81 -7.52
C TRP A 172 3.88 -5.08 -6.40
N VAL A 173 3.02 -5.79 -5.67
CA VAL A 173 2.31 -5.22 -4.51
C VAL A 173 3.28 -4.85 -3.39
N GLN A 174 4.32 -5.64 -3.10
CA GLN A 174 5.35 -5.27 -2.12
C GLN A 174 6.03 -3.94 -2.47
N LEU A 175 6.40 -3.73 -3.74
CA LEU A 175 6.94 -2.45 -4.21
C LEU A 175 5.90 -1.33 -4.11
N GLN A 176 4.64 -1.60 -4.47
CA GLN A 176 3.56 -0.64 -4.37
C GLN A 176 3.32 -0.20 -2.92
N SER A 177 3.31 -1.14 -1.98
CA SER A 177 3.20 -0.86 -0.56
C SER A 177 4.32 0.05 -0.10
N LYS A 178 5.58 -0.20 -0.52
CA LYS A 178 6.69 0.70 -0.19
C LYS A 178 6.45 2.12 -0.71
N THR A 179 5.99 2.26 -1.96
CA THR A 179 5.64 3.58 -2.53
C THR A 179 4.49 4.25 -1.77
N GLN A 180 3.43 3.52 -1.45
CA GLN A 180 2.28 4.04 -0.71
C GLN A 180 2.65 4.46 0.72
N LEU A 181 3.48 3.68 1.41
CA LEU A 181 3.98 4.02 2.75
C LEU A 181 4.91 5.24 2.70
N THR A 182 5.77 5.34 1.68
CA THR A 182 6.61 6.53 1.46
C THR A 182 5.76 7.77 1.20
N GLY A 183 4.71 7.65 0.37
CA GLY A 183 3.77 8.74 0.10
C GLY A 183 2.97 9.16 1.33
N LEU A 184 2.52 8.19 2.15
CA LEU A 184 1.86 8.47 3.43
C LEU A 184 2.81 9.19 4.39
N LEU A 185 4.06 8.73 4.51
CA LEU A 185 5.05 9.35 5.36
C LEU A 185 5.31 10.81 4.93
N LEU A 186 5.43 11.06 3.62
CA LEU A 186 5.55 12.40 3.09
C LEU A 186 4.32 13.28 3.41
N GLU A 187 3.11 12.74 3.30
CA GLU A 187 1.85 13.43 3.67
C GLU A 187 1.87 13.83 5.16
N VAL A 188 2.26 12.91 6.04
CA VAL A 188 2.40 13.15 7.49
C VAL A 188 3.46 14.23 7.78
N ILE A 189 4.64 14.14 7.16
CA ILE A 189 5.70 15.15 7.30
C ILE A 189 5.21 16.53 6.84
N GLN A 190 4.48 16.61 5.72
CA GLN A 190 3.94 17.87 5.24
C GLN A 190 2.97 18.49 6.25
N HIS A 191 2.11 17.68 6.88
CA HIS A 191 1.22 18.17 7.93
C HIS A 191 1.96 18.64 9.18
N TYR A 192 3.05 17.98 9.55
CA TYR A 192 3.92 18.44 10.62
C TYR A 192 4.58 19.78 10.27
N LEU A 193 5.09 19.94 9.04
CA LEU A 193 5.70 21.21 8.59
C LEU A 193 4.67 22.35 8.49
N ASP A 194 3.41 22.07 8.16
CA ASP A 194 2.33 23.07 8.29
C ASP A 194 2.15 23.52 9.75
N TRP A 195 2.20 22.58 10.69
CA TRP A 195 2.07 22.88 12.11
C TRP A 195 3.24 23.74 12.60
N VAL A 196 4.48 23.38 12.24
CA VAL A 196 5.68 24.20 12.49
C VAL A 196 5.51 25.61 11.92
N LEU A 197 5.09 25.73 10.65
CA LEU A 197 4.88 27.01 9.99
C LEU A 197 3.89 27.90 10.76
N TYR A 198 2.71 27.37 11.11
CA TYR A 198 1.69 28.15 11.80
C TYR A 198 2.10 28.51 13.23
N SER A 199 2.77 27.60 13.94
CA SER A 199 3.34 27.91 15.26
C SER A 199 4.37 29.03 15.20
N GLU A 200 5.27 29.03 14.21
CA GLU A 200 6.25 30.11 14.04
C GLU A 200 5.62 31.44 13.57
N GLN A 201 4.57 31.39 12.74
CA GLN A 201 3.81 32.59 12.36
C GLN A 201 3.14 33.26 13.55
N VAL A 202 2.52 32.48 14.44
CA VAL A 202 1.94 32.98 15.70
C VAL A 202 3.03 33.66 16.54
N LYS A 203 4.16 32.97 16.81
CA LYS A 203 5.30 33.54 17.58
C LYS A 203 5.83 34.85 16.98
N LEU A 204 6.00 34.91 15.65
CA LEU A 204 6.44 36.12 14.95
C LEU A 204 5.41 37.25 15.07
N SER A 205 4.11 36.94 14.99
CA SER A 205 3.04 37.93 15.11
C SER A 205 2.89 38.47 16.53
N GLU A 206 3.00 37.62 17.55
CA GLU A 206 2.98 37.98 18.97
C GLU A 206 4.11 38.96 19.29
N ARG A 207 5.33 38.65 18.84
CA ARG A 207 6.48 39.54 19.07
C ARG A 207 6.30 40.90 18.41
N ARG A 208 5.73 40.95 17.20
CA ARG A 208 5.44 42.21 16.50
C ARG A 208 4.33 42.99 17.22
N LEU A 209 3.31 42.30 17.71
CA LEU A 209 2.23 42.87 18.50
C LEU A 209 2.75 43.52 19.80
N GLU A 210 3.63 42.83 20.54
CA GLU A 210 4.24 43.33 21.77
C GLU A 210 5.05 44.62 21.51
N ILE A 211 5.83 44.64 20.42
CA ILE A 211 6.57 45.83 19.98
C ILE A 211 5.60 46.99 19.68
N ALA A 212 4.51 46.73 18.94
CA ALA A 212 3.53 47.75 18.58
C ALA A 212 2.76 48.29 19.81
N GLN A 213 2.42 47.43 20.77
CA GLN A 213 1.81 47.83 22.03
C GLN A 213 2.73 48.74 22.85
N THR A 214 4.01 48.37 22.95
CA THR A 214 5.03 49.17 23.65
C THR A 214 5.23 50.52 22.96
N GLN A 215 5.28 50.53 21.63
CA GLN A 215 5.40 51.75 20.83
C GLN A 215 4.20 52.68 20.98
N ARG A 216 2.97 52.14 20.98
CA ARG A 216 1.75 52.94 21.23
C ARG A 216 1.79 53.61 22.61
N ARG A 217 2.20 52.88 23.66
CA ARG A 217 2.34 53.44 25.02
C ARG A 217 3.34 54.60 25.04
N ALA A 218 4.51 54.41 24.42
CA ALA A 218 5.53 55.46 24.33
C ALA A 218 5.04 56.70 23.54
N ILE A 219 4.27 56.51 22.47
CA ILE A 219 3.69 57.63 21.70
C ILE A 219 2.62 58.36 22.52
N GLN A 220 1.79 57.63 23.27
CA GLN A 220 0.79 58.23 24.16
C GLN A 220 1.43 59.09 25.26
N GLU A 221 2.49 58.60 25.89
CA GLU A 221 3.25 59.36 26.90
C GLU A 221 3.83 60.64 26.29
N ARG A 222 4.47 60.54 25.12
CA ARG A 222 5.03 61.69 24.40
C ARG A 222 3.96 62.68 23.92
N LEU A 223 2.75 62.21 23.61
CA LEU A 223 1.63 63.09 23.25
C LEU A 223 1.17 63.90 24.46
N ASN A 224 1.13 63.27 25.64
CA ASN A 224 0.81 63.97 26.90
C ASN A 224 1.87 65.04 27.23
N ASP A 225 3.13 64.78 26.87
CA ASP A 225 4.25 65.72 26.99
C ASP A 225 4.31 66.75 25.84
N HIS A 226 3.36 66.73 24.90
CA HIS A 226 3.31 67.61 23.72
C HIS A 226 4.53 67.50 22.79
N LEU A 227 5.21 66.35 22.79
CA LEU A 227 6.39 66.07 21.96
C LEU A 227 6.06 65.42 20.61
N VAL A 228 4.82 64.95 20.42
CA VAL A 228 4.32 64.35 19.17
C VAL A 228 2.90 64.82 18.88
N GLU A 229 2.47 64.67 17.63
CA GLU A 229 1.12 65.05 17.20
C GLU A 229 0.09 63.93 17.42
N LYS A 230 -1.19 64.28 17.55
CA LYS A 230 -2.30 63.31 17.69
C LYS A 230 -2.37 62.32 16.51
N VAL A 231 -1.96 62.74 15.32
CA VAL A 231 -1.95 61.87 14.12
C VAL A 231 -1.03 60.66 14.31
N ASP A 232 0.06 60.79 15.06
CA ASP A 232 0.99 59.68 15.34
C ASP A 232 0.35 58.64 16.25
N LEU A 233 -0.41 59.08 17.26
CA LEU A 233 -1.19 58.17 18.10
C LEU A 233 -2.21 57.38 17.25
N ILE A 234 -2.99 58.07 16.41
CA ILE A 234 -3.99 57.44 15.53
C ILE A 234 -3.34 56.39 14.62
N ARG A 235 -2.19 56.72 14.00
CA ARG A 235 -1.44 55.78 13.15
C ARG A 235 -0.94 54.56 13.92
N SER A 236 -0.47 54.75 15.15
CA SER A 236 -0.02 53.64 16.00
C SER A 236 -1.19 52.73 16.43
N GLU A 237 -2.37 53.30 16.67
CA GLU A 237 -3.59 52.55 17.00
C GLU A 237 -4.11 51.75 15.81
N ASP A 238 -4.08 52.33 14.61
CA ASP A 238 -4.46 51.64 13.37
C ASP A 238 -3.52 50.46 13.08
N THR A 239 -2.21 50.69 13.18
CA THR A 239 -1.19 49.64 13.05
C THR A 239 -1.41 48.52 14.06
N LEU A 240 -1.68 48.86 15.33
CA LEU A 240 -1.96 47.87 16.35
C LEU A 240 -3.21 47.03 16.02
N ARG A 241 -4.28 47.65 15.52
CA ARG A 241 -5.51 46.93 15.12
C ARG A 241 -5.24 45.96 13.97
N LEU A 242 -4.45 46.37 12.97
CA LEU A 242 -4.04 45.50 11.86
C LEU A 242 -3.23 44.30 12.35
N LEU A 243 -2.30 44.52 13.28
CA LEU A 243 -1.49 43.45 13.86
C LEU A 243 -2.32 42.49 14.72
N ILE A 244 -3.31 42.98 15.47
CA ILE A 244 -4.26 42.13 16.21
C ILE A 244 -5.04 41.24 15.23
N GLN A 245 -5.54 41.81 14.14
CA GLN A 245 -6.26 41.05 13.12
C GLN A 245 -5.38 39.96 12.49
N GLN A 246 -4.13 40.31 12.14
CA GLN A 246 -3.18 39.36 11.57
C GLN A 246 -2.82 38.25 12.55
N HIS A 247 -2.64 38.57 13.83
CA HIS A 247 -2.37 37.59 14.88
C HIS A 247 -3.52 36.58 15.02
N TYR A 248 -4.78 37.07 15.14
CA TYR A 248 -5.95 36.18 15.18
C TYR A 248 -6.11 35.31 13.94
N GLN A 249 -5.70 35.81 12.76
CA GLN A 249 -5.69 34.99 11.55
C GLN A 249 -4.70 33.82 11.67
N TYR A 250 -3.49 34.06 12.20
CA TYR A 250 -2.50 32.98 12.38
C TYR A 250 -2.89 32.01 13.49
N GLU A 251 -3.45 32.49 14.60
CA GLU A 251 -3.99 31.62 15.66
C GLU A 251 -5.09 30.71 15.11
N SER A 252 -6.03 31.26 14.33
CA SER A 252 -7.09 30.47 13.71
C SER A 252 -6.55 29.37 12.79
N LEU A 253 -5.48 29.63 12.03
CA LEU A 253 -4.82 28.63 11.20
C LEU A 253 -4.14 27.54 12.03
N LEU A 254 -3.46 27.93 13.12
CA LEU A 254 -2.81 26.99 14.05
C LEU A 254 -3.85 26.07 14.72
N ASP A 255 -4.94 26.64 15.24
CA ASP A 255 -6.00 25.88 15.91
C ASP A 255 -6.71 24.93 14.94
N SER A 256 -7.03 25.42 13.73
CA SER A 256 -7.58 24.57 12.67
C SER A 256 -6.65 23.40 12.35
N LYS A 257 -5.34 23.66 12.28
CA LYS A 257 -4.36 22.60 12.00
C LYS A 257 -4.24 21.59 13.14
N ARG A 258 -4.27 22.04 14.40
CA ARG A 258 -4.28 21.16 15.58
C ARG A 258 -5.51 20.26 15.58
N HIS A 259 -6.70 20.81 15.33
CA HIS A 259 -7.93 20.02 15.20
C HIS A 259 -7.86 19.01 14.06
N PHE A 260 -7.30 19.42 12.91
CA PHE A 260 -7.09 18.52 11.78
C PHE A 260 -6.17 17.35 12.18
N ILE A 261 -5.02 17.62 12.80
CA ILE A 261 -4.06 16.59 13.22
C ILE A 261 -4.72 15.65 14.23
N ASN A 262 -5.43 16.18 15.23
CA ASN A 262 -6.11 15.36 16.24
C ASN A 262 -7.13 14.40 15.61
N THR A 263 -7.84 14.86 14.57
CA THR A 263 -8.80 14.02 13.83
C THR A 263 -8.11 13.02 12.91
N TYR A 264 -7.05 13.45 12.24
CA TYR A 264 -6.31 12.65 11.25
C TYR A 264 -5.52 11.51 11.90
N VAL A 265 -4.94 11.77 13.07
CA VAL A 265 -4.06 10.86 13.80
C VAL A 265 -4.82 10.08 14.88
N ASN A 266 -6.00 10.54 15.29
CA ASN A 266 -6.70 10.05 16.47
C ASN A 266 -5.85 10.15 17.75
N GLU A 267 -5.02 11.20 17.81
CA GLU A 267 -4.23 11.60 18.97
C GLU A 267 -4.76 12.93 19.51
N GLN A 268 -4.54 13.20 20.78
CA GLN A 268 -5.06 14.39 21.45
C GLN A 268 -3.89 15.33 21.77
N LEU A 269 -3.45 16.10 20.77
CA LEU A 269 -2.52 17.20 21.02
C LEU A 269 -3.19 18.21 21.94
N SER A 270 -2.50 18.55 23.01
CA SER A 270 -2.89 19.60 23.95
C SER A 270 -2.58 20.98 23.37
N GLU A 271 -3.28 22.02 23.84
CA GLU A 271 -2.99 23.41 23.45
C GLU A 271 -1.56 23.85 23.81
N SER A 272 -0.96 23.21 24.82
CA SER A 272 0.41 23.41 25.28
C SER A 272 1.48 22.77 24.39
N ASP A 273 1.09 21.91 23.45
CA ASP A 273 2.05 21.17 22.63
C ASP A 273 2.52 22.07 21.48
N ILE A 274 3.85 22.15 21.32
CA ILE A 274 4.53 23.02 20.37
C ILE A 274 5.48 22.15 19.56
N PRO A 275 5.49 22.27 18.22
CA PRO A 275 6.39 21.46 17.40
C PRO A 275 7.84 21.93 17.56
N SER A 276 8.76 20.98 17.62
CA SER A 276 10.20 21.21 17.66
C SER A 276 10.86 20.75 16.37
N TYR A 277 11.31 21.72 15.56
CA TYR A 277 11.97 21.43 14.29
C TYR A 277 13.06 22.44 13.98
N ASP A 278 14.24 21.97 13.58
CA ASP A 278 15.36 22.83 13.22
C ASP A 278 15.25 23.30 11.76
N LEU A 279 14.67 24.48 11.58
CA LEU A 279 14.53 25.15 10.29
C LEU A 279 15.85 25.73 9.74
N GLU A 280 16.87 25.89 10.59
CA GLU A 280 18.16 26.45 10.17
C GLU A 280 19.06 25.40 9.52
N SER A 281 18.85 24.12 9.85
CA SER A 281 19.48 23.00 9.18
C SER A 281 19.04 22.91 7.72
N LEU A 282 20.01 22.95 6.81
CA LEU A 282 19.78 22.88 5.36
C LEU A 282 20.50 21.63 4.80
N PRO A 283 19.96 20.42 4.99
CA PRO A 283 20.59 19.20 4.51
C PRO A 283 20.65 19.18 2.98
N LEU A 284 21.75 18.66 2.42
CA LEU A 284 21.96 18.52 0.97
C LEU A 284 21.49 17.12 0.49
N PRO A 285 20.65 17.02 -0.54
CA PRO A 285 20.30 15.75 -1.15
C PRO A 285 21.49 15.18 -1.94
N LEU A 286 21.45 13.87 -2.17
CA LEU A 286 22.32 13.21 -3.14
C LEU A 286 22.09 13.82 -4.53
N SER A 287 23.10 13.76 -5.40
CA SER A 287 22.92 14.20 -6.80
C SER A 287 22.07 13.18 -7.56
N PRO A 288 21.18 13.59 -8.50
CA PRO A 288 20.39 12.67 -9.32
C PRO A 288 21.24 11.59 -10.02
N ASP A 289 22.47 11.91 -10.40
CA ASP A 289 23.40 10.99 -11.06
C ASP A 289 23.86 9.82 -10.15
N GLN A 290 23.70 9.96 -8.83
CA GLN A 290 24.06 8.94 -7.84
C GLN A 290 22.90 7.96 -7.57
N ILE A 291 21.72 8.20 -8.16
CA ILE A 291 20.53 7.37 -7.95
C ILE A 291 20.42 6.33 -9.05
N GLU A 292 20.41 5.06 -8.67
CA GLU A 292 20.13 3.96 -9.59
C GLU A 292 18.64 3.93 -9.94
N LEU A 293 18.29 4.49 -11.11
CA LEU A 293 16.89 4.58 -11.59
C LEU A 293 16.18 3.22 -11.67
N THR A 294 16.92 2.14 -11.95
CA THR A 294 16.38 0.77 -12.01
C THR A 294 15.86 0.26 -10.67
N ASN A 295 16.37 0.80 -9.56
CA ASN A 295 15.95 0.41 -8.22
C ASN A 295 14.74 1.20 -7.72
N LEU A 296 14.36 2.27 -8.42
CA LEU A 296 13.16 3.02 -8.07
C LEU A 296 11.94 2.09 -8.20
N PRO A 297 11.11 1.96 -7.14
CA PRO A 297 9.92 1.12 -7.12
C PRO A 297 9.01 1.27 -8.35
N SER A 298 8.82 2.47 -8.89
CA SER A 298 7.99 2.69 -10.08
C SER A 298 8.57 2.02 -11.34
N VAL A 299 9.89 2.11 -11.54
CA VAL A 299 10.61 1.45 -12.65
C VAL A 299 10.67 -0.05 -12.43
N ALA A 300 11.00 -0.49 -11.21
CA ALA A 300 11.03 -1.90 -10.83
C ALA A 300 9.66 -2.57 -10.97
N GLN A 301 8.57 -1.87 -10.67
CA GLN A 301 7.20 -2.34 -10.91
C GLN A 301 6.95 -2.62 -12.39
N GLN A 302 7.37 -1.72 -13.29
CA GLN A 302 7.22 -1.95 -14.73
C GLN A 302 8.10 -3.09 -15.23
N ALA A 303 9.29 -3.27 -14.66
CA ALA A 303 10.11 -4.44 -14.94
C ALA A 303 9.41 -5.76 -14.54
N LEU A 304 8.61 -5.77 -13.47
CA LEU A 304 7.78 -6.93 -13.09
C LEU A 304 6.62 -7.15 -14.07
N VAL A 305 5.98 -6.09 -14.58
CA VAL A 305 4.95 -6.19 -15.62
C VAL A 305 5.54 -6.80 -16.90
N LEU A 306 6.73 -6.34 -17.30
CA LEU A 306 7.45 -6.90 -18.44
C LEU A 306 7.72 -8.41 -18.26
N LYS A 307 8.20 -8.81 -17.07
CA LYS A 307 8.38 -10.23 -16.72
C LYS A 307 7.09 -11.04 -16.79
N GLN A 308 5.96 -10.49 -16.33
CA GLN A 308 4.66 -11.16 -16.43
C GLN A 308 4.26 -11.41 -17.89
N VAL A 309 4.43 -10.42 -18.76
CA VAL A 309 4.16 -10.56 -20.19
C VAL A 309 5.11 -11.59 -20.82
N ASP A 310 6.38 -11.62 -20.41
CA ASP A 310 7.34 -12.62 -20.84
C ASP A 310 6.95 -14.06 -20.46
N HIS A 311 6.50 -14.26 -19.22
CA HIS A 311 5.98 -15.57 -18.79
C HIS A 311 4.78 -15.99 -19.63
N GLN A 312 3.85 -15.08 -19.88
CA GLN A 312 2.69 -15.34 -20.74
C GLN A 312 3.11 -15.65 -22.17
N ARG A 313 4.07 -14.90 -22.74
CA ARG A 313 4.60 -15.12 -24.09
C ARG A 313 5.23 -16.50 -24.22
N LYS A 314 6.10 -16.90 -23.29
CA LYS A 314 6.73 -18.24 -23.25
C LYS A 314 5.69 -19.35 -23.12
N ALA A 315 4.67 -19.16 -22.29
CA ALA A 315 3.58 -20.11 -22.17
C ALA A 315 2.76 -20.25 -23.47
N THR A 316 2.44 -19.13 -24.13
CA THR A 316 1.74 -19.13 -25.42
C THR A 316 2.58 -19.72 -26.54
N GLU A 317 3.89 -19.48 -26.56
CA GLU A 317 4.83 -20.11 -27.51
C GLU A 317 4.80 -21.63 -27.34
N THR A 318 4.83 -22.10 -26.10
CA THR A 318 4.72 -23.53 -25.78
C THR A 318 3.38 -24.11 -26.22
N ARG A 319 2.28 -23.34 -26.18
CA ARG A 319 0.96 -23.78 -26.66
C ARG A 319 0.87 -23.93 -28.19
N LEU A 320 1.74 -23.28 -28.96
CA LEU A 320 1.82 -23.46 -30.42
C LEU A 320 2.42 -24.81 -30.82
N ARG A 321 3.22 -25.41 -29.93
CA ARG A 321 3.84 -26.74 -30.15
C ARG A 321 2.80 -27.86 -30.05
N PRO A 322 2.98 -28.99 -30.76
CA PRO A 322 2.10 -30.15 -30.64
C PRO A 322 2.13 -30.71 -29.21
N GLN A 323 0.98 -31.18 -28.72
CA GLN A 323 0.88 -31.87 -27.44
C GLN A 323 1.11 -33.36 -27.65
N VAL A 324 2.08 -33.90 -26.93
CA VAL A 324 2.33 -35.34 -26.86
C VAL A 324 2.41 -35.72 -25.40
N ASP A 325 1.44 -36.51 -24.97
CA ASP A 325 1.35 -37.00 -23.61
C ASP A 325 1.58 -38.52 -23.60
N MET A 326 2.46 -38.97 -22.71
CA MET A 326 2.65 -40.37 -22.41
C MET A 326 1.79 -40.70 -21.19
N GLN A 327 0.84 -41.63 -21.35
CA GLN A 327 -0.04 -42.08 -20.27
C GLN A 327 0.33 -43.51 -19.91
N ILE A 328 0.74 -43.72 -18.65
CA ILE A 328 0.96 -45.04 -18.08
C ILE A 328 -0.19 -45.30 -17.11
N GLY A 329 -0.93 -46.38 -17.32
CA GLY A 329 -2.00 -46.83 -16.45
C GLY A 329 -1.70 -48.22 -15.90
N ALA A 330 -1.93 -48.42 -14.61
CA ALA A 330 -1.95 -49.73 -13.97
C ALA A 330 -3.19 -49.81 -13.09
N GLY A 331 -3.94 -50.90 -13.18
CA GLY A 331 -5.18 -51.06 -12.43
C GLY A 331 -5.47 -52.51 -12.09
N LEU A 332 -6.37 -52.67 -11.15
CA LEU A 332 -6.94 -53.95 -10.78
C LEU A 332 -8.46 -53.78 -10.82
N SER A 333 -9.17 -54.73 -11.42
CA SER A 333 -10.63 -54.78 -11.39
C SER A 333 -11.15 -56.11 -10.86
N GLY A 334 -12.32 -56.07 -10.22
CA GLY A 334 -13.10 -57.21 -9.77
C GLY A 334 -14.56 -57.00 -10.12
N ALA A 335 -15.25 -58.06 -10.51
CA ALA A 335 -16.66 -58.01 -10.82
C ALA A 335 -17.34 -59.31 -10.39
N ASP A 336 -18.43 -59.19 -9.64
CA ASP A 336 -19.27 -60.33 -9.26
C ASP A 336 -20.74 -59.88 -9.13
N SER A 337 -21.65 -60.85 -9.13
CA SER A 337 -23.03 -60.68 -8.70
C SER A 337 -23.21 -60.43 -7.21
N GLU A 338 -22.27 -60.86 -6.36
CA GLU A 338 -22.27 -60.57 -4.93
C GLU A 338 -21.32 -59.41 -4.60
N TRP A 339 -21.77 -58.49 -3.75
CA TRP A 339 -21.00 -57.28 -3.42
C TRP A 339 -19.68 -57.62 -2.71
N SER A 340 -19.69 -58.57 -1.77
CA SER A 340 -18.47 -59.00 -1.06
C SER A 340 -17.42 -59.58 -2.00
N ASP A 341 -17.87 -60.37 -2.97
CA ASP A 341 -17.00 -61.13 -3.86
C ASP A 341 -16.43 -60.24 -4.98
N SER A 342 -17.13 -59.14 -5.27
CA SER A 342 -16.64 -58.10 -6.20
C SER A 342 -15.36 -57.39 -5.72
N PHE A 343 -15.01 -57.47 -4.42
CA PHE A 343 -13.73 -57.00 -3.89
C PHE A 343 -12.57 -57.96 -4.12
N GLY A 344 -12.80 -59.13 -4.72
CA GLY A 344 -11.76 -60.01 -5.24
C GLY A 344 -11.08 -59.40 -6.47
N ILE A 345 -10.39 -58.27 -6.29
CA ILE A 345 -9.76 -57.48 -7.37
C ILE A 345 -8.57 -58.26 -7.95
N SER A 346 -8.85 -59.10 -8.95
CA SER A 346 -7.96 -60.17 -9.42
C SER A 346 -7.59 -60.06 -10.90
N ALA A 347 -8.21 -59.13 -11.65
CA ALA A 347 -7.91 -58.89 -13.04
C ALA A 347 -6.98 -57.66 -13.19
N PRO A 348 -5.66 -57.85 -13.42
CA PRO A 348 -4.75 -56.74 -13.66
C PRO A 348 -4.92 -56.14 -15.05
N GLU A 349 -4.88 -54.81 -15.10
CA GLU A 349 -4.89 -54.01 -16.31
C GLU A 349 -3.60 -53.17 -16.35
N LEU A 350 -2.82 -53.27 -17.41
CA LEU A 350 -1.65 -52.41 -17.63
C LEU A 350 -1.75 -51.80 -19.02
N SER A 351 -1.60 -50.47 -19.10
CA SER A 351 -1.71 -49.74 -20.36
C SER A 351 -0.61 -48.70 -20.47
N VAL A 352 -0.09 -48.55 -21.69
CA VAL A 352 0.81 -47.46 -22.07
C VAL A 352 0.24 -46.87 -23.35
N GLN A 353 -0.07 -45.57 -23.31
CA GLN A 353 -0.69 -44.86 -24.43
C GLN A 353 0.09 -43.60 -24.74
N TRP A 354 0.20 -43.27 -26.03
CA TRP A 354 0.75 -42.00 -26.49
C TRP A 354 -0.36 -41.21 -27.13
N VAL A 355 -0.67 -40.04 -26.56
CA VAL A 355 -1.75 -39.19 -27.05
C VAL A 355 -1.12 -38.00 -27.76
N TYR A 356 -1.25 -37.95 -29.08
CA TYR A 356 -0.87 -36.81 -29.89
C TYR A 356 -2.09 -35.92 -30.14
N HIS A 357 -1.99 -34.64 -29.77
CA HIS A 357 -3.01 -33.64 -30.04
C HIS A 357 -2.39 -32.39 -30.68
N ARG A 358 -2.95 -31.98 -31.83
CA ARG A 358 -2.61 -30.74 -32.51
C ARG A 358 -3.85 -30.11 -33.12
N GLN A 359 -4.09 -28.84 -32.82
CA GLN A 359 -5.14 -28.06 -33.48
C GLN A 359 -4.76 -27.80 -34.95
N ALA A 360 -5.66 -28.10 -35.89
CA ALA A 360 -5.43 -27.93 -37.32
C ALA A 360 -5.23 -26.45 -37.71
N LYS A 361 -5.91 -25.52 -37.03
CA LYS A 361 -5.77 -24.07 -37.21
C LYS A 361 -5.58 -23.41 -35.84
N GLN A 362 -4.45 -22.72 -35.66
CA GLN A 362 -4.08 -22.07 -34.39
C GLN A 362 -4.23 -20.53 -34.45
N ALA A 363 -5.20 -20.02 -35.22
CA ALA A 363 -5.36 -18.58 -35.44
C ALA A 363 -5.51 -17.79 -34.12
N SER A 364 -6.23 -18.34 -33.14
CA SER A 364 -6.38 -17.73 -31.81
C SER A 364 -5.05 -17.61 -31.06
N THR A 365 -4.26 -18.68 -30.99
CA THR A 365 -2.96 -18.67 -30.29
C THR A 365 -1.93 -17.80 -30.99
N LEU A 366 -1.96 -17.74 -32.33
CA LEU A 366 -1.12 -16.82 -33.11
C LEU A 366 -1.52 -15.36 -32.88
N ALA A 367 -2.81 -15.06 -32.83
CA ALA A 367 -3.31 -13.72 -32.48
C ALA A 367 -2.92 -13.33 -31.04
N GLU A 368 -3.06 -14.25 -30.09
CA GLU A 368 -2.63 -14.07 -28.69
C GLU A 368 -1.12 -13.77 -28.61
N MET A 369 -0.29 -14.48 -29.39
CA MET A 369 1.14 -14.22 -29.50
C MET A 369 1.43 -12.81 -30.05
N GLY A 370 0.70 -12.38 -31.07
CA GLY A 370 0.79 -11.01 -31.62
C GLY A 370 0.44 -9.95 -30.58
N ILE A 371 -0.63 -10.16 -29.82
CA ILE A 371 -1.03 -9.28 -28.70
C ILE A 371 0.05 -9.25 -27.61
N LEU A 372 0.59 -10.39 -27.21
CA LEU A 372 1.62 -10.47 -26.18
C LEU A 372 2.94 -9.82 -26.63
N THR A 373 3.28 -9.91 -27.91
CA THR A 373 4.43 -9.20 -28.49
C THR A 373 4.22 -7.69 -28.44
N ALA A 374 3.03 -7.21 -28.80
CA ALA A 374 2.70 -5.80 -28.68
C ALA A 374 2.69 -5.32 -27.21
N LYS A 375 2.11 -6.11 -26.29
CA LYS A 375 2.14 -5.83 -24.84
C LYS A 375 3.55 -5.79 -24.26
N HIS A 376 4.46 -6.64 -24.76
CA HIS A 376 5.86 -6.62 -24.35
C HIS A 376 6.52 -5.30 -24.77
N SER A 377 6.38 -4.90 -26.03
CA SER A 377 6.90 -3.61 -26.50
C SER A 377 6.27 -2.42 -25.77
N GLN A 378 4.97 -2.50 -25.47
CA GLN A 378 4.28 -1.50 -24.67
C GLN A 378 4.83 -1.42 -23.24
N ALA A 379 5.01 -2.55 -22.56
CA ALA A 379 5.54 -2.59 -21.20
C ALA A 379 6.99 -2.07 -21.15
N GLN A 380 7.81 -2.37 -22.17
CA GLN A 380 9.15 -1.81 -22.30
C GLN A 380 9.11 -0.29 -22.45
N ALA A 381 8.30 0.23 -23.38
CA ALA A 381 8.16 1.68 -23.58
C ALA A 381 7.62 2.39 -22.32
N GLN A 382 6.71 1.76 -21.57
CA GLN A 382 6.22 2.28 -20.29
C GLN A 382 7.31 2.30 -19.22
N MET A 383 8.16 1.27 -19.15
CA MET A 383 9.31 1.25 -18.25
C MET A 383 10.31 2.37 -18.59
N ASP A 384 10.64 2.55 -19.86
CA ASP A 384 11.56 3.60 -20.33
C ASP A 384 10.99 4.99 -20.03
N SER A 385 9.70 5.21 -20.31
CA SER A 385 8.98 6.45 -19.96
C SER A 385 9.02 6.71 -18.46
N GLN A 386 8.76 5.70 -17.63
CA GLN A 386 8.76 5.84 -16.18
C GLN A 386 10.14 6.22 -15.63
N ALA A 387 11.21 5.70 -16.24
CA ALA A 387 12.58 6.05 -15.88
C ALA A 387 12.91 7.50 -16.27
N GLN A 388 12.48 7.95 -17.47
CA GLN A 388 12.64 9.33 -17.91
C GLN A 388 11.87 10.31 -17.03
N ASP A 389 10.62 9.99 -16.69
CA ASP A 389 9.78 10.80 -15.81
C ASP A 389 10.40 10.93 -14.41
N ALA A 390 10.90 9.81 -13.86
CA ALA A 390 11.58 9.82 -12.57
C ALA A 390 12.84 10.71 -12.58
N LEU A 391 13.67 10.60 -13.62
CA LEU A 391 14.86 11.43 -13.78
C LEU A 391 14.49 12.92 -13.93
N ALA A 392 13.46 13.24 -14.70
CA ALA A 392 12.98 14.60 -14.88
C ALA A 392 12.48 15.21 -13.56
N ILE A 393 11.73 14.45 -12.76
CA ILE A 393 11.26 14.86 -11.43
C ILE A 393 12.45 15.11 -10.50
N LEU A 394 13.41 14.17 -10.42
CA LEU A 394 14.58 14.30 -9.56
C LEU A 394 15.44 15.53 -9.94
N ASN A 395 15.69 15.73 -11.23
CA ASN A 395 16.42 16.90 -11.72
C ASN A 395 15.69 18.21 -11.41
N SER A 396 14.38 18.26 -11.64
CA SER A 396 13.56 19.43 -11.34
C SER A 396 13.61 19.79 -9.84
N LEU A 397 13.43 18.81 -8.96
CA LEU A 397 13.51 19.00 -7.52
C LEU A 397 14.90 19.46 -7.08
N TYR A 398 15.96 18.86 -7.64
CA TYR A 398 17.34 19.22 -7.33
C TYR A 398 17.67 20.67 -7.72
N VAL A 399 17.23 21.11 -8.90
CA VAL A 399 17.41 22.51 -9.34
C VAL A 399 16.63 23.48 -8.47
N GLN A 400 15.37 23.17 -8.13
CA GLN A 400 14.56 24.01 -7.24
C GLN A 400 15.21 24.17 -5.86
N PHE A 401 15.76 23.08 -5.34
CA PHE A 401 16.47 23.06 -4.08
C PHE A 401 17.73 23.96 -4.10
N ASP A 402 18.56 23.88 -5.15
CA ASP A 402 19.74 24.73 -5.30
C ASP A 402 19.37 26.23 -5.31
N TRP A 403 18.35 26.61 -6.08
CA TRP A 403 17.86 27.98 -6.13
C TRP A 403 17.29 28.45 -4.79
N LEU A 404 16.56 27.60 -4.09
CA LEU A 404 15.96 27.94 -2.81
C LEU A 404 17.03 28.13 -1.72
N SER A 405 18.11 27.35 -1.74
CA SER A 405 19.25 27.52 -0.82
C SER A 405 19.91 28.90 -0.97
N LYS A 406 20.07 29.36 -2.22
CA LYS A 406 20.60 30.69 -2.55
C LYS A 406 19.63 31.79 -2.10
N LEU A 407 18.33 31.59 -2.31
CA LEU A 407 17.29 32.53 -1.87
C LEU A 407 17.28 32.70 -0.34
N ILE A 408 17.37 31.61 0.43
CA ILE A 408 17.45 31.65 1.90
C ILE A 408 18.67 32.46 2.35
N THR A 409 19.82 32.29 1.69
CA THR A 409 21.03 33.05 2.00
C THR A 409 20.83 34.55 1.79
N LEU A 410 20.18 34.95 0.69
CA LEU A 410 19.85 36.36 0.41
C LEU A 410 18.83 36.92 1.41
N GLN A 411 17.82 36.14 1.78
CA GLN A 411 16.80 36.56 2.76
C GLN A 411 17.38 36.74 4.16
N ARG A 412 18.34 35.90 4.58
CA ARG A 412 19.09 36.10 5.83
C ARG A 412 19.82 37.44 5.83
N ALA A 413 20.51 37.79 4.75
CA ALA A 413 21.17 39.09 4.60
C ALA A 413 20.16 40.26 4.61
N GLN A 414 19.00 40.08 3.95
CA GLN A 414 17.92 41.07 3.95
C GLN A 414 17.38 41.35 5.36
N ILE A 415 17.21 40.33 6.19
CA ILE A 415 16.76 40.51 7.59
C ILE A 415 17.76 41.34 8.37
N SER A 416 19.06 41.04 8.26
CA SER A 416 20.09 41.85 8.93
C SER A 416 20.07 43.32 8.48
N ALA A 417 19.89 43.57 7.19
CA ALA A 417 19.76 44.94 6.66
C ALA A 417 18.48 45.64 7.15
N SER A 418 17.34 44.95 7.16
CA SER A 418 16.07 45.49 7.68
C SER A 418 16.14 45.78 9.19
N GLN A 419 16.80 44.93 9.98
CA GLN A 419 17.02 45.14 11.41
C GLN A 419 17.83 46.41 11.69
N ASN A 420 18.93 46.61 10.95
CA ASN A 420 19.72 47.83 11.05
C ASN A 420 18.90 49.07 10.69
N THR A 421 18.07 48.97 9.65
CA THR A 421 17.19 50.07 9.21
C THR A 421 16.15 50.42 10.30
N VAL A 422 15.55 49.42 10.94
CA VAL A 422 14.62 49.62 12.06
C VAL A 422 15.32 50.33 13.22
N GLN A 423 16.54 49.94 13.56
CA GLN A 423 17.29 50.55 14.65
C GLN A 423 17.64 52.02 14.37
N GLU A 424 18.05 52.34 13.15
CA GLU A 424 18.35 53.71 12.73
C GLU A 424 17.09 54.58 12.66
N GLU A 425 16.01 54.11 12.02
CA GLU A 425 14.75 54.87 11.94
C GLU A 425 14.12 55.05 13.33
N LYS A 426 14.25 54.07 14.22
CA LYS A 426 13.82 54.20 15.62
C LYS A 426 14.58 55.35 16.29
N THR A 427 15.90 55.37 16.16
CA THR A 427 16.75 56.43 16.73
C THR A 427 16.41 57.80 16.16
N ARG A 428 16.24 57.90 14.84
CA ARG A 428 15.85 59.15 14.16
C ARG A 428 14.46 59.64 14.58
N TYR A 429 13.51 58.73 14.77
CA TYR A 429 12.15 59.08 15.23
C TYR A 429 12.17 59.65 16.64
N PHE A 430 12.92 59.01 17.56
CA PHE A 430 13.04 59.51 18.92
C PHE A 430 13.76 60.87 18.99
N GLN A 431 14.58 61.22 18.00
CA GLN A 431 15.23 62.53 17.85
C GLN A 431 14.40 63.57 17.08
N GLY A 432 13.19 63.23 16.62
CA GLY A 432 12.34 64.14 15.83
C GLY A 432 12.84 64.38 14.39
N ARG A 433 13.69 63.48 13.86
CA ARG A 433 14.36 63.61 12.55
C ARG A 433 13.71 62.79 11.42
N THR A 434 12.64 62.07 11.71
CA THR A 434 11.89 61.24 10.75
C THR A 434 10.44 61.11 11.25
N PRO A 435 9.43 61.02 10.36
CA PRO A 435 8.04 60.77 10.76
C PRO A 435 7.83 59.32 11.22
N LEU A 436 6.82 59.09 12.08
CA LEU A 436 6.44 57.76 12.59
C LEU A 436 6.17 56.74 11.46
N THR A 437 5.65 57.21 10.33
CA THR A 437 5.36 56.37 9.17
C THR A 437 6.58 55.61 8.66
N ASN A 438 7.77 56.23 8.69
CA ASN A 438 9.00 55.60 8.24
C ASN A 438 9.45 54.48 9.18
N LEU A 439 9.27 54.70 10.49
CA LEU A 439 9.53 53.67 11.51
C LEU A 439 8.57 52.47 11.36
N ILE A 440 7.27 52.73 11.18
CA ILE A 440 6.28 51.67 10.95
C ILE A 440 6.66 50.87 9.69
N GLN A 441 6.93 51.55 8.57
CA GLN A 441 7.34 50.91 7.32
C GLN A 441 8.62 50.07 7.47
N ALA A 442 9.63 50.57 8.18
CA ALA A 442 10.86 49.82 8.44
C ALA A 442 10.57 48.54 9.23
N GLN A 443 9.74 48.62 10.27
CA GLN A 443 9.37 47.47 11.09
C GLN A 443 8.51 46.45 10.33
N ASP A 444 7.60 46.92 9.48
CA ASP A 444 6.76 46.04 8.65
C ASP A 444 7.63 45.35 7.58
N SER A 445 8.63 46.05 7.02
CA SER A 445 9.62 45.46 6.14
C SER A 445 10.47 44.37 6.84
N GLU A 446 10.90 44.61 8.08
CA GLU A 446 11.60 43.60 8.88
C GLU A 446 10.72 42.37 9.14
N GLN A 447 9.46 42.57 9.53
CA GLN A 447 8.50 41.49 9.77
C GLN A 447 8.26 40.67 8.49
N GLN A 448 8.05 41.34 7.36
CA GLN A 448 7.86 40.68 6.07
C GLN A 448 9.11 39.89 5.65
N ALA A 449 10.31 40.43 5.89
CA ALA A 449 11.56 39.72 5.60
C ALA A 449 11.70 38.43 6.43
N LYS A 450 11.35 38.47 7.72
CA LYS A 450 11.32 37.27 8.59
C LYS A 450 10.29 36.24 8.12
N LEU A 451 9.09 36.68 7.75
CA LEU A 451 8.04 35.79 7.23
C LEU A 451 8.47 35.13 5.92
N ASN A 452 9.09 35.88 5.02
CA ASN A 452 9.61 35.35 3.74
C ASN A 452 10.71 34.30 3.95
N LEU A 453 11.61 34.52 4.92
CA LEU A 453 12.62 33.53 5.30
C LEU A 453 11.96 32.25 5.83
N LEU A 454 11.04 32.39 6.79
CA LEU A 454 10.30 31.25 7.37
C LEU A 454 9.61 30.41 6.28
N LEU A 455 8.89 31.06 5.36
CA LEU A 455 8.22 30.38 4.25
C LEU A 455 9.22 29.66 3.34
N SER A 456 10.38 30.26 3.08
CA SER A 456 11.41 29.67 2.22
C SER A 456 12.11 28.49 2.90
N GLN A 457 12.36 28.56 4.21
CA GLN A 457 12.88 27.44 5.00
C GLN A 457 11.89 26.27 5.03
N ILE A 458 10.61 26.53 5.29
CA ILE A 458 9.56 25.49 5.25
C ILE A 458 9.48 24.85 3.86
N GLN A 459 9.51 25.66 2.80
CA GLN A 459 9.49 25.15 1.43
C GLN A 459 10.74 24.31 1.11
N TYR A 460 11.89 24.67 1.67
CA TYR A 460 13.13 23.92 1.50
C TYR A 460 13.02 22.53 2.12
N HIS A 461 12.55 22.46 3.37
CA HIS A 461 12.32 21.18 4.04
C HIS A 461 11.26 20.34 3.33
N ARG A 462 10.21 20.96 2.77
CA ARG A 462 9.22 20.24 1.93
C ARG A 462 9.86 19.65 0.68
N LEU A 463 10.63 20.44 -0.07
CA LEU A 463 11.31 19.98 -1.28
C LEU A 463 12.33 18.88 -0.97
N TYR A 464 13.05 19.00 0.14
CA TYR A 464 14.00 17.98 0.60
C TYR A 464 13.29 16.64 0.87
N ASN A 465 12.20 16.65 1.62
CA ASN A 465 11.42 15.44 1.89
C ASN A 465 10.74 14.88 0.63
N GLN A 466 10.28 15.73 -0.29
CA GLN A 466 9.78 15.31 -1.61
C GLN A 466 10.87 14.63 -2.45
N TYR A 467 12.10 15.17 -2.42
CA TYR A 467 13.24 14.56 -3.09
C TYR A 467 13.59 13.20 -2.48
N GLN A 468 13.62 13.09 -1.15
CA GLN A 468 13.84 11.81 -0.48
C GLN A 468 12.76 10.78 -0.79
N ALA A 469 11.50 11.20 -0.87
CA ALA A 469 10.40 10.33 -1.26
C ALA A 469 10.51 9.87 -2.73
N ALA A 470 10.83 10.79 -3.65
CA ALA A 470 10.98 10.49 -5.08
C ALA A 470 12.18 9.58 -5.37
N SER A 471 13.27 9.75 -4.62
CA SER A 471 14.46 8.89 -4.67
C SER A 471 14.33 7.61 -3.85
N HIS A 472 13.23 7.45 -3.10
CA HIS A 472 13.01 6.36 -2.15
C HIS A 472 14.13 6.18 -1.11
N THR A 473 14.77 7.29 -0.71
CA THR A 473 15.75 7.34 0.37
C THR A 473 15.14 7.77 1.71
N LEU A 474 13.87 8.20 1.70
CA LEU A 474 13.13 8.52 2.91
C LEU A 474 12.98 7.26 3.79
N ALA A 475 13.56 7.29 4.99
CA ALA A 475 13.56 6.15 5.89
C ALA A 475 12.14 5.86 6.41
N LEU A 476 11.66 4.63 6.24
CA LEU A 476 10.39 4.20 6.82
C LEU A 476 10.59 3.86 8.32
N PRO A 477 9.69 4.32 9.20
CA PRO A 477 9.78 4.01 10.63
C PRO A 477 9.68 2.50 10.86
N GLY A 478 10.66 1.93 11.57
CA GLY A 478 10.75 0.50 11.87
C GLY A 478 11.57 -0.33 10.87
N GLY A 479 12.19 0.29 9.87
CA GLY A 479 13.12 -0.37 8.94
C GLY A 479 14.58 -0.23 9.40
N SER A 480 15.08 -1.23 10.13
CA SER A 480 16.51 -1.57 10.21
C SER A 480 16.72 -2.98 9.69
#